data_AF-A0A1Y3MKH9-F1
#
_entry.id   AF-A0A1Y3MKH9-F1
#
_cell.length_a   1.000
_cell.length_b   1.000
_cell.length_c   1.000
_cell.angle_alpha   90.00
_cell.angle_beta   90.00
_cell.angle_gamma   90.00
#
_symmetry.space_group_name_H-M   'P 1'
#
loop_
_entity.id
_entity.type
_entity.pdbx_description
1 polymer ?
#
loop_
_entity_poly.entity_id
_entity_poly.type
_entity_poly.pdbx_seq_one_letter_code
_entity_poly.pdbx_strand_id
1 'polypeptide(L)'
;MIDRLNTELIEITRLPGHVKGVSGSVIGGSNIGVSIFSSLEYKKASKIVLEYITSKEIHQLISRPVNKTSNYDYYSVMYRKYFYEYLFDDEGKSITAVDVLNNIENLYKIFQIKVHSDDSNIGLIMVIVISVVSFTIIFSSLFYFVDRLIPYFDFLPFDFWLLTLFGAVLIIMTTLTEYGEITGMKCQLRLFMLSFGVTINIVPTFQKLIVNFPEENKLSEWVSHHKRLFVLPFIMVEFITNAIMLISPYSVESGTFVDIENSRKNFSVCYAENTFTRIMLALIILLKFLVLIVICILIFVEWNVKETLYDVRFLTVCIYVDILMLIIYIIISVAELNKSTEYTVYFILHSSIYLVVGITNYIFLYGYRIIQGFMMKNRKLEFIKNIDQKFIDNESCISTTTRAFDQSIDCKTTPTNSNENGQTIANTSSNIGSDSGVIKRLISYHYRESNSVFSESKNNSSLMKTDK
;
A
#
# COMPACT_ATOMS: atom_id res chain seq x y z
N MET A 1 55.50 -9.17 -12.68
CA MET A 1 54.26 -9.38 -11.89
C MET A 1 53.08 -9.73 -12.81
N ILE A 2 53.30 -10.59 -13.83
CA ILE A 2 52.32 -11.02 -14.84
C ILE A 2 52.12 -12.56 -14.81
N ASP A 3 52.72 -13.27 -13.86
CA ASP A 3 52.76 -14.75 -13.85
C ASP A 3 51.69 -15.44 -12.98
N ARG A 4 50.57 -14.79 -12.62
CA ARG A 4 49.54 -15.44 -11.76
C ARG A 4 48.09 -15.17 -12.14
N LEU A 5 47.76 -15.23 -13.42
CA LEU A 5 46.39 -15.49 -13.85
C LEU A 5 46.37 -16.89 -14.48
N ASN A 6 45.86 -17.88 -13.75
CA ASN A 6 45.57 -19.22 -14.25
C ASN A 6 44.55 -19.12 -15.40
N THR A 7 45.06 -19.21 -16.62
CA THR A 7 44.35 -19.08 -17.90
C THR A 7 43.71 -20.39 -18.40
N GLU A 8 43.36 -21.34 -17.53
CA GLU A 8 42.95 -22.69 -17.97
C GLU A 8 41.46 -22.87 -18.32
N LEU A 9 40.63 -21.82 -18.34
CA LEU A 9 39.17 -21.99 -18.58
C LEU A 9 38.56 -21.16 -19.71
N ILE A 10 39.35 -20.42 -20.50
CA ILE A 10 38.81 -19.65 -21.65
C ILE A 10 39.73 -19.80 -22.86
N GLU A 11 39.32 -20.63 -23.83
CA GLU A 11 39.95 -20.68 -25.15
C GLU A 11 39.44 -19.50 -26.00
N ILE A 12 40.18 -18.39 -25.98
CA ILE A 12 39.86 -17.21 -26.79
C ILE A 12 40.17 -17.52 -28.25
N THR A 13 39.14 -17.85 -29.02
CA THR A 13 39.24 -18.04 -30.47
C THR A 13 39.29 -16.70 -31.19
N ARG A 14 40.24 -16.56 -32.12
CA ARG A 14 40.46 -15.33 -32.89
C ARG A 14 39.51 -15.29 -34.08
N LEU A 15 38.94 -14.13 -34.38
CA LEU A 15 38.31 -13.90 -35.67
C LEU A 15 39.39 -13.98 -36.76
N PRO A 16 39.25 -14.85 -37.78
CA PRO A 16 40.26 -15.03 -38.81
C PRO A 16 40.35 -13.80 -39.72
N GLY A 17 41.56 -13.25 -39.88
CA GLY A 17 41.90 -12.27 -40.91
C GLY A 17 42.40 -12.94 -42.18
N HIS A 18 42.30 -12.26 -43.33
CA HIS A 18 42.77 -12.79 -44.62
C HIS A 18 44.30 -12.89 -44.73
N VAL A 19 45.04 -12.03 -44.01
CA VAL A 19 46.51 -11.94 -44.08
C VAL A 19 47.14 -12.50 -42.81
N LYS A 20 48.11 -13.41 -42.96
CA LYS A 20 48.85 -14.01 -41.84
C LYS A 20 49.60 -12.92 -41.06
N GLY A 21 49.38 -12.87 -39.75
CA GLY A 21 49.95 -11.85 -38.85
C GLY A 21 49.08 -10.61 -38.67
N VAL A 22 48.04 -10.45 -39.47
CA VAL A 22 47.08 -9.34 -39.42
C VAL A 22 45.75 -9.85 -38.87
N SER A 23 45.17 -9.14 -37.91
CA SER A 23 43.86 -9.46 -37.33
C SER A 23 42.82 -8.43 -37.78
N GLY A 24 41.58 -8.87 -38.03
CA GLY A 24 40.42 -7.98 -38.16
C GLY A 24 39.44 -8.31 -37.04
N SER A 25 39.11 -7.34 -36.17
CA SER A 25 38.31 -7.60 -34.96
C SER A 25 36.87 -7.09 -34.99
N VAL A 26 36.33 -6.65 -36.14
CA VAL A 26 35.06 -5.92 -36.14
C VAL A 26 34.15 -6.27 -37.33
N ILE A 27 32.85 -6.36 -37.06
CA ILE A 27 31.74 -6.50 -38.04
C ILE A 27 31.52 -5.17 -38.83
N GLY A 28 32.19 -4.07 -38.45
CA GLY A 28 32.20 -2.79 -39.17
C GLY A 28 33.62 -2.34 -39.53
N GLY A 29 33.84 -1.96 -40.79
CA GLY A 29 35.17 -1.63 -41.32
C GLY A 29 35.75 -0.31 -40.79
N SER A 30 37.08 -0.23 -40.72
CA SER A 30 37.79 1.04 -40.57
C SER A 30 38.21 1.55 -41.95
N ASN A 31 37.82 2.77 -42.31
CA ASN A 31 38.28 3.40 -43.54
C ASN A 31 39.62 4.08 -43.27
N ILE A 32 40.71 3.46 -43.70
CA ILE A 32 42.05 4.04 -43.62
C ILE A 32 42.49 4.40 -45.04
N GLY A 33 42.76 5.68 -45.28
CA GLY A 33 43.22 6.21 -46.55
C GLY A 33 44.67 6.69 -46.46
N VAL A 34 45.49 6.32 -47.45
CA VAL A 34 46.83 6.91 -47.66
C VAL A 34 46.77 7.75 -48.92
N SER A 35 47.15 9.03 -48.83
CA SER A 35 47.13 9.93 -49.98
C SER A 35 48.07 9.45 -51.09
N ILE A 36 47.56 9.40 -52.32
CA ILE A 36 48.37 9.04 -53.51
C ILE A 36 49.45 10.09 -53.81
N PHE A 37 49.28 11.32 -53.33
CA PHE A 37 50.20 12.43 -53.53
C PHE A 37 51.32 12.51 -52.49
N SER A 38 51.30 11.67 -51.45
CA SER A 38 52.38 11.61 -50.45
C SER A 38 53.69 11.12 -51.07
N SER A 39 54.82 11.63 -50.56
CA SER A 39 56.16 11.17 -50.96
C SER A 39 56.33 9.67 -50.70
N LEU A 40 57.27 9.04 -51.39
CA LEU A 40 57.55 7.62 -51.22
C LEU A 40 57.95 7.27 -49.77
N GLU A 41 58.65 8.18 -49.11
CA GLU A 41 59.04 8.07 -47.71
C GLU A 41 57.81 8.04 -46.79
N TYR A 42 56.87 8.98 -46.96
CA TYR A 42 55.63 8.99 -46.19
C TYR A 42 54.76 7.76 -46.46
N LYS A 43 54.70 7.27 -47.70
CA LYS A 43 53.99 6.02 -48.02
C LYS A 43 54.60 4.82 -47.31
N LYS A 44 55.93 4.73 -47.22
CA LYS A 44 56.64 3.67 -46.46
C LYS A 44 56.38 3.78 -44.96
N ALA A 45 56.40 5.00 -44.41
CA ALA A 45 56.08 5.23 -43.00
C ALA A 45 54.62 4.85 -42.68
N SER A 46 53.66 5.27 -43.50
CA SER A 46 52.24 4.88 -43.35
C SER A 46 52.04 3.38 -43.41
N LYS A 47 52.79 2.67 -44.27
CA LYS A 47 52.77 1.20 -44.33
C LYS A 47 53.21 0.59 -42.99
N ILE A 48 54.31 1.05 -42.41
CA ILE A 48 54.81 0.53 -41.13
C ILE A 48 53.79 0.78 -40.00
N VAL A 49 53.18 1.97 -39.96
CA VAL A 49 52.14 2.29 -38.99
C VAL A 49 50.91 1.40 -39.17
N LEU A 50 50.47 1.20 -40.42
CA LEU A 50 49.36 0.29 -40.75
C LEU A 50 49.65 -1.15 -40.31
N GLU A 51 50.85 -1.66 -40.59
CA GLU A 51 51.30 -2.99 -40.16
C GLU A 51 51.29 -3.10 -38.63
N TYR A 52 51.73 -2.06 -37.92
CA TYR A 52 51.72 -2.01 -36.47
C TYR A 52 50.30 -2.00 -35.90
N ILE A 53 49.43 -1.05 -36.28
CA ILE A 53 48.08 -0.90 -35.71
C ILE A 53 47.13 -2.05 -36.07
N THR A 54 47.39 -2.75 -37.19
CA THR A 54 46.64 -3.95 -37.59
C THR A 54 47.31 -5.25 -37.14
N SER A 55 48.46 -5.14 -36.46
CA SER A 55 49.17 -6.30 -35.92
C SER A 55 48.33 -6.98 -34.85
N LYS A 56 48.52 -8.29 -34.76
CA LYS A 56 47.88 -9.13 -33.76
C LYS A 56 48.17 -8.69 -32.31
N GLU A 57 49.32 -8.07 -32.07
CA GLU A 57 49.80 -7.69 -30.72
C GLU A 57 49.04 -6.51 -30.14
N ILE A 58 48.51 -5.62 -30.98
CA ILE A 58 47.81 -4.39 -30.55
C ILE A 58 46.30 -4.58 -30.45
N HIS A 59 45.75 -5.57 -31.16
CA HIS A 59 44.32 -5.81 -31.14
C HIS A 59 43.81 -6.25 -29.77
N GLN A 60 42.85 -5.48 -29.24
CA GLN A 60 42.12 -5.84 -28.04
C GLN A 60 41.29 -7.11 -28.33
N LEU A 61 41.73 -8.24 -27.76
CA LEU A 61 41.10 -9.55 -27.95
C LEU A 61 39.79 -9.72 -27.19
N ILE A 62 39.44 -8.76 -26.35
CA ILE A 62 38.25 -8.77 -25.52
C ILE A 62 37.20 -7.92 -26.21
N SER A 63 36.04 -8.52 -26.48
CA SER A 63 34.90 -7.79 -27.02
C SER A 63 34.48 -6.69 -26.06
N ARG A 64 34.10 -5.54 -26.63
CA ARG A 64 33.54 -4.44 -25.85
C ARG A 64 32.22 -4.93 -25.21
N PRO A 65 31.95 -4.63 -23.94
CA PRO A 65 30.70 -5.03 -23.28
C PRO A 65 29.52 -4.14 -23.72
N VAL A 66 29.33 -3.93 -25.03
CA VAL A 66 28.27 -3.10 -25.61
C VAL A 66 26.87 -3.59 -25.24
N ASN A 67 26.69 -4.87 -24.93
CA ASN A 67 25.41 -5.43 -24.52
C ASN A 67 25.15 -5.31 -23.00
N LYS A 68 26.14 -4.89 -22.20
CA LYS A 68 26.02 -4.80 -20.74
C LYS A 68 25.77 -3.38 -20.23
N THR A 69 25.99 -2.37 -21.06
CA THR A 69 25.80 -0.97 -20.70
C THR A 69 25.02 -0.26 -21.80
N SER A 70 24.02 0.54 -21.42
CA SER A 70 23.30 1.44 -22.32
C SER A 70 24.17 2.61 -22.78
N ASN A 71 25.17 3.00 -21.98
CA ASN A 71 26.08 4.12 -22.25
C ASN A 71 27.54 3.64 -22.24
N TYR A 72 27.97 3.12 -23.39
CA TYR A 72 29.33 2.63 -23.55
C TYR A 72 30.39 3.73 -23.36
N ASP A 73 30.11 4.96 -23.79
CA ASP A 73 31.07 6.06 -23.70
C ASP A 73 31.39 6.39 -22.24
N TYR A 74 30.36 6.49 -21.39
CA TYR A 74 30.54 6.66 -19.95
C TYR A 74 31.31 5.49 -19.33
N TYR A 75 30.88 4.26 -19.60
CA TYR A 75 31.56 3.06 -19.11
C TYR A 75 33.05 3.07 -19.50
N SER A 76 33.35 3.42 -20.74
CA SER A 76 34.69 3.47 -21.32
C SER A 76 35.57 4.53 -20.65
N VAL A 77 35.00 5.70 -20.31
CA VAL A 77 35.69 6.75 -19.55
C VAL A 77 35.99 6.30 -18.13
N MET A 78 35.00 5.78 -17.41
CA MET A 78 35.16 5.36 -16.01
C MET A 78 36.05 4.13 -15.87
N TYR A 79 35.91 3.16 -16.76
CA TYR A 79 36.79 1.99 -16.84
C TYR A 79 38.25 2.43 -16.96
N ARG A 80 38.56 3.34 -17.90
CA ARG A 80 39.91 3.89 -18.05
C ARG A 80 40.34 4.63 -16.79
N LYS A 81 39.49 5.46 -16.21
CA LYS A 81 39.78 6.21 -14.97
C LYS A 81 40.23 5.27 -13.85
N TYR A 82 39.42 4.28 -13.50
CA TYR A 82 39.76 3.32 -12.43
C TYR A 82 41.02 2.52 -12.75
N PHE A 83 41.24 2.17 -14.02
CA PHE A 83 42.44 1.44 -14.44
C PHE A 83 43.69 2.33 -14.37
N TYR A 84 43.60 3.61 -14.73
CA TYR A 84 44.69 4.57 -14.64
C TYR A 84 45.04 4.88 -13.18
N GLU A 85 44.05 5.09 -12.32
CA GLU A 85 44.24 5.28 -10.87
C GLU A 85 45.03 4.12 -10.25
N TYR A 86 44.74 2.88 -10.66
CA TYR A 86 45.47 1.70 -10.21
C TYR A 86 46.90 1.59 -10.74
N LEU A 87 47.12 1.94 -12.02
CA LEU A 87 48.41 1.76 -12.68
C LEU A 87 49.43 2.84 -12.30
N PHE A 88 48.97 4.07 -12.08
CA PHE A 88 49.85 5.22 -11.96
C PHE A 88 49.92 5.80 -10.55
N ASP A 89 49.08 5.33 -9.61
CA ASP A 89 49.12 5.63 -8.16
C ASP A 89 49.58 7.06 -7.85
N ASP A 90 48.94 8.06 -8.47
CA ASP A 90 49.38 9.46 -8.43
C ASP A 90 49.20 10.10 -7.04
N GLU A 91 48.57 9.42 -6.07
CA GLU A 91 48.16 10.02 -4.78
C GLU A 91 48.49 9.18 -3.53
N GLY A 92 49.31 8.12 -3.61
CA GLY A 92 49.63 7.28 -2.44
C GLY A 92 48.42 6.55 -1.85
N LYS A 93 47.33 6.47 -2.63
CA LYS A 93 46.16 5.64 -2.35
C LYS A 93 46.46 4.27 -2.91
N SER A 94 46.94 3.37 -2.06
CA SER A 94 47.07 1.96 -2.42
C SER A 94 45.68 1.35 -2.68
N ILE A 95 45.22 1.46 -3.92
CA ILE A 95 44.01 0.84 -4.43
C ILE A 95 44.39 -0.58 -4.86
N THR A 96 43.69 -1.59 -4.35
CA THR A 96 43.97 -2.98 -4.72
C THR A 96 43.32 -3.31 -6.06
N ALA A 97 43.85 -4.31 -6.78
CA ALA A 97 43.21 -4.80 -8.00
C ALA A 97 41.76 -5.28 -7.78
N VAL A 98 41.45 -5.74 -6.56
CA VAL A 98 40.10 -6.16 -6.16
C VAL A 98 39.16 -4.95 -6.10
N ASP A 99 39.61 -3.84 -5.52
CA ASP A 99 38.81 -2.61 -5.42
C ASP A 99 38.51 -2.02 -6.81
N VAL A 100 39.50 -2.02 -7.70
CA VAL A 100 39.35 -1.59 -9.11
C VAL A 100 38.34 -2.46 -9.83
N LEU A 101 38.43 -3.78 -9.65
CA LEU A 101 37.52 -4.72 -10.28
C LEU A 101 36.09 -4.50 -9.78
N ASN A 102 35.91 -4.31 -8.47
CA ASN A 102 34.62 -3.98 -7.88
C ASN A 102 34.05 -2.67 -8.43
N ASN A 103 34.89 -1.63 -8.55
CA ASN A 103 34.49 -0.35 -9.12
C ASN A 103 34.05 -0.49 -10.59
N ILE A 104 34.77 -1.28 -11.38
CA ILE A 104 34.41 -1.58 -12.78
C ILE A 104 33.11 -2.40 -12.86
N GLU A 105 32.94 -3.41 -12.01
CA GLU A 105 31.71 -4.21 -11.96
C GLU A 105 30.50 -3.34 -11.61
N ASN A 106 30.65 -2.42 -10.65
CA ASN A 106 29.62 -1.50 -10.22
C ASN A 106 29.11 -0.57 -11.34
N LEU A 107 29.90 -0.33 -12.40
CA LEU A 107 29.50 0.52 -13.52
C LEU A 107 28.32 -0.04 -14.32
N TYR A 108 28.17 -1.37 -14.37
CA TYR A 108 27.10 -2.02 -15.14
C TYR A 108 26.19 -2.91 -14.28
N LYS A 109 26.60 -3.26 -13.06
CA LYS A 109 25.80 -4.10 -12.16
C LYS A 109 24.52 -3.38 -11.76
N ILE A 110 23.40 -4.06 -11.97
CA ILE A 110 22.09 -3.65 -11.47
C ILE A 110 21.95 -4.19 -10.05
N PHE A 111 21.97 -3.30 -9.08
CA PHE A 111 21.79 -3.60 -7.67
C PHE A 111 20.32 -3.93 -7.40
N GLN A 112 20.11 -4.96 -6.60
CA GLN A 112 18.81 -5.51 -6.24
C GLN A 112 18.85 -5.91 -4.77
N ILE A 113 17.71 -5.78 -4.09
CA ILE A 113 17.58 -6.22 -2.71
C ILE A 113 17.37 -7.73 -2.71
N LYS A 114 18.36 -8.47 -2.21
CA LYS A 114 18.26 -9.91 -2.00
C LYS A 114 17.98 -10.20 -0.52
N VAL A 115 17.32 -11.32 -0.24
CA VAL A 115 17.06 -11.77 1.13
C VAL A 115 18.37 -12.06 1.85
N HIS A 116 19.26 -12.80 1.19
CA HIS A 116 20.65 -12.94 1.59
C HIS A 116 21.50 -12.12 0.63
N SER A 117 22.21 -11.13 1.17
CA SER A 117 23.17 -10.35 0.42
C SER A 117 24.45 -10.20 1.23
N ASP A 118 25.58 -10.20 0.55
CA ASP A 118 26.90 -10.02 1.16
C ASP A 118 27.12 -8.55 1.61
N ASP A 119 26.37 -7.63 1.01
CA ASP A 119 26.52 -6.18 1.21
C ASP A 119 25.65 -5.63 2.37
N SER A 120 24.48 -6.22 2.63
CA SER A 120 23.53 -5.68 3.61
C SER A 120 22.52 -6.70 4.15
N ASN A 121 22.27 -6.63 5.46
CA ASN A 121 21.27 -7.45 6.16
C ASN A 121 19.84 -6.87 6.09
N ILE A 122 19.65 -5.71 5.44
CA ILE A 122 18.36 -5.00 5.42
C ILE A 122 17.25 -5.86 4.80
N GLY A 123 17.54 -6.57 3.71
CA GLY A 123 16.57 -7.47 3.08
C GLY A 123 16.12 -8.60 4.03
N LEU A 124 17.06 -9.24 4.72
CA LEU A 124 16.75 -10.30 5.68
C LEU A 124 15.88 -9.79 6.83
N ILE A 125 16.26 -8.66 7.43
CA ILE A 125 15.53 -8.03 8.53
C ILE A 125 14.08 -7.75 8.10
N MET A 126 13.89 -7.18 6.91
CA MET A 126 12.57 -6.84 6.40
C MET A 126 11.69 -8.07 6.15
N VAL A 127 12.23 -9.17 5.60
CA VAL A 127 11.48 -10.43 5.46
C VAL A 127 11.05 -10.98 6.82
N ILE A 128 11.94 -10.95 7.82
CA ILE A 128 11.62 -11.41 9.18
C ILE A 128 10.48 -10.55 9.77
N VAL A 129 10.58 -9.22 9.67
CA VAL A 129 9.55 -8.30 10.16
C VAL A 129 8.20 -8.58 9.49
N ILE A 130 8.16 -8.67 8.17
CA ILE A 130 6.95 -8.99 7.40
C ILE A 130 6.35 -10.31 7.85
N SER A 131 7.17 -11.36 7.96
CA SER A 131 6.71 -12.70 8.33
C SER A 131 6.13 -12.74 9.74
N VAL A 132 6.80 -12.11 10.71
CA VAL A 132 6.35 -12.04 12.10
C VAL A 132 5.05 -11.24 12.23
N VAL A 133 4.96 -10.08 11.57
CA VAL A 133 3.75 -9.24 11.61
C VAL A 133 2.58 -9.98 10.95
N SER A 134 2.76 -10.54 9.76
CA SER A 134 1.68 -11.28 9.08
C SER A 134 1.25 -12.52 9.85
N PHE A 135 2.19 -13.27 10.43
CA PHE A 135 1.85 -14.39 11.31
C PHE A 135 1.05 -13.93 12.53
N THR A 136 1.43 -12.81 13.15
CA THR A 136 0.70 -12.24 14.29
C THR A 136 -0.74 -11.86 13.90
N ILE A 137 -0.93 -11.23 12.75
CA ILE A 137 -2.27 -10.85 12.25
C ILE A 137 -3.11 -12.10 11.99
N ILE A 138 -2.56 -13.12 11.32
CA ILE A 138 -3.30 -14.35 11.01
C ILE A 138 -3.63 -15.10 12.31
N PHE A 139 -2.66 -15.27 13.21
CA PHE A 139 -2.86 -15.95 14.49
C PHE A 139 -3.90 -15.24 15.36
N SER A 140 -3.98 -13.90 15.27
CA SER A 140 -4.97 -13.12 16.03
C SER A 140 -6.43 -13.47 15.68
N SER A 141 -6.69 -14.02 14.49
CA SER A 141 -8.04 -14.44 14.09
C SER A 141 -8.65 -15.50 15.01
N LEU A 142 -7.80 -16.29 15.69
CA LEU A 142 -8.24 -17.31 16.66
C LEU A 142 -8.94 -16.68 17.87
N PHE A 143 -8.63 -15.42 18.21
CA PHE A 143 -9.27 -14.72 19.33
C PHE A 143 -10.75 -14.45 19.11
N TYR A 144 -11.22 -14.46 17.87
CA TYR A 144 -12.65 -14.36 17.58
C TYR A 144 -13.46 -15.51 18.21
N PHE A 145 -12.88 -16.71 18.28
CA PHE A 145 -13.56 -17.91 18.80
C PHE A 145 -13.49 -18.03 20.33
N VAL A 146 -12.91 -17.05 21.02
CA VAL A 146 -12.85 -17.05 22.48
C VAL A 146 -14.14 -16.42 23.02
N ASP A 147 -14.98 -17.20 23.72
CA ASP A 147 -16.29 -16.77 24.24
C ASP A 147 -16.28 -15.44 25.00
N ARG A 148 -15.17 -15.15 25.69
CA ARG A 148 -14.99 -13.90 26.44
C ARG A 148 -14.86 -12.67 25.53
N LEU A 149 -14.40 -12.83 24.31
CA LEU A 149 -14.11 -11.75 23.36
C LEU A 149 -15.24 -11.50 22.36
N ILE A 150 -16.16 -12.45 22.17
CA ILE A 150 -17.28 -12.35 21.22
C ILE A 150 -18.04 -11.00 21.29
N PRO A 151 -18.44 -10.48 22.48
CA PRO A 151 -19.22 -9.23 22.56
C PRO A 151 -18.47 -8.00 22.02
N TYR A 152 -17.14 -8.06 21.92
CA TYR A 152 -16.33 -6.96 21.39
C TYR A 152 -16.25 -6.97 19.85
N PHE A 153 -16.74 -8.03 19.20
CA PHE A 153 -16.72 -8.20 17.75
C PHE A 153 -18.09 -7.99 17.07
N ASP A 154 -19.12 -7.56 17.80
CA ASP A 154 -20.51 -7.39 17.30
C ASP A 154 -20.67 -6.34 16.19
N PHE A 155 -19.66 -5.49 15.97
CA PHE A 155 -19.69 -4.45 14.93
C PHE A 155 -19.80 -5.02 13.51
N LEU A 156 -19.00 -6.05 13.19
CA LEU A 156 -18.95 -6.69 11.87
C LEU A 156 -19.13 -8.22 12.02
N PRO A 157 -19.73 -8.89 11.03
CA PRO A 157 -19.80 -10.35 11.01
C PRO A 157 -18.39 -10.97 10.81
N PHE A 158 -18.23 -12.24 11.18
CA PHE A 158 -16.94 -12.94 11.15
C PHE A 158 -16.25 -12.92 9.79
N ASP A 159 -17.01 -13.18 8.72
CA ASP A 159 -16.50 -13.17 7.34
C ASP A 159 -15.91 -11.81 6.95
N PHE A 160 -16.49 -10.74 7.45
CA PHE A 160 -16.01 -9.38 7.22
C PHE A 160 -14.75 -9.05 8.02
N TRP A 161 -14.63 -9.56 9.25
CA TRP A 161 -13.38 -9.47 10.00
C TRP A 161 -12.25 -10.22 9.29
N LEU A 162 -12.52 -11.42 8.77
CA LEU A 162 -11.55 -12.20 8.03
C LEU A 162 -11.09 -11.46 6.76
N LEU A 163 -12.01 -10.81 6.04
CA LEU A 163 -11.67 -9.94 4.90
C LEU A 163 -10.74 -8.80 5.34
N THR A 164 -11.08 -8.08 6.41
CA THR A 164 -10.23 -6.99 6.92
C THR A 164 -8.81 -7.46 7.27
N LEU A 165 -8.68 -8.61 7.95
CA LEU A 165 -7.38 -9.20 8.28
C LEU A 165 -6.60 -9.64 7.04
N PHE A 166 -7.27 -10.29 6.08
CA PHE A 166 -6.67 -10.70 4.82
C PHE A 166 -6.16 -9.49 4.02
N GLY A 167 -6.94 -8.41 3.96
CA GLY A 167 -6.54 -7.16 3.32
C GLY A 167 -5.27 -6.57 3.95
N ALA A 168 -5.19 -6.52 5.28
CA ALA A 168 -4.02 -6.01 6.00
C ALA A 168 -2.75 -6.85 5.72
N VAL A 169 -2.87 -8.19 5.71
CA VAL A 169 -1.77 -9.08 5.34
C VAL A 169 -1.35 -8.86 3.89
N LEU A 170 -2.30 -8.71 2.96
CA LEU A 170 -2.00 -8.51 1.55
C LEU A 170 -1.25 -7.20 1.29
N ILE A 171 -1.61 -6.12 1.99
CA ILE A 171 -0.88 -4.85 1.95
C ILE A 171 0.57 -5.06 2.38
N ILE A 172 0.81 -5.72 3.52
CA ILE A 172 2.17 -5.98 4.03
C ILE A 172 2.97 -6.89 3.08
N MET A 173 2.32 -7.90 2.50
CA MET A 173 2.95 -8.84 1.55
C MET A 173 3.36 -8.16 0.23
N THR A 174 2.84 -6.97 -0.07
CA THR A 174 3.25 -6.17 -1.23
C THR A 174 4.75 -5.91 -1.24
N THR A 175 5.38 -5.75 -0.07
CA THR A 175 6.83 -5.54 0.05
C THR A 175 7.66 -6.69 -0.54
N LEU A 176 7.13 -7.92 -0.56
CA LEU A 176 7.85 -9.07 -1.13
C LEU A 176 8.04 -8.94 -2.66
N THR A 177 7.22 -8.14 -3.33
CA THR A 177 7.34 -7.92 -4.78
C THR A 177 8.57 -7.08 -5.17
N GLU A 178 9.22 -6.42 -4.20
CA GLU A 178 10.41 -5.59 -4.43
C GLU A 178 11.74 -6.35 -4.30
N TYR A 179 11.69 -7.62 -3.89
CA TYR A 179 12.89 -8.46 -3.76
C TYR A 179 13.35 -9.03 -5.08
N GLY A 180 14.67 -9.11 -5.24
CA GLY A 180 15.33 -9.66 -6.42
C GLY A 180 15.14 -8.78 -7.65
N GLU A 181 15.17 -9.42 -8.83
CA GLU A 181 15.04 -8.71 -10.10
C GLU A 181 13.62 -8.16 -10.26
N ILE A 182 13.51 -6.86 -10.54
CA ILE A 182 12.24 -6.19 -10.80
C ILE A 182 11.83 -6.50 -12.24
N THR A 183 10.69 -7.17 -12.38
CA THR A 183 10.10 -7.54 -13.67
C THR A 183 8.77 -6.83 -13.87
N GLY A 184 8.31 -6.68 -15.11
CA GLY A 184 6.99 -6.08 -15.39
C GLY A 184 5.85 -6.79 -14.66
N MET A 185 5.93 -8.12 -14.52
CA MET A 185 4.97 -8.92 -13.74
C MET A 185 4.98 -8.53 -12.26
N LYS A 186 6.15 -8.35 -11.63
CA LYS A 186 6.24 -7.90 -10.24
C LYS A 186 5.70 -6.49 -10.06
N CYS A 187 5.96 -5.59 -11.00
CA CYS A 187 5.40 -4.24 -10.99
C CYS A 187 3.86 -4.24 -10.99
N GLN A 188 3.25 -5.08 -11.84
CA GLN A 188 1.80 -5.25 -11.88
C GLN A 188 1.27 -5.90 -10.61
N LEU A 189 1.92 -6.97 -10.15
CA LEU A 189 1.51 -7.68 -8.94
C LEU A 189 1.57 -6.78 -7.71
N ARG A 190 2.58 -5.91 -7.62
CA ARG A 190 2.74 -4.91 -6.55
C ARG A 190 1.53 -4.00 -6.47
N LEU A 191 1.13 -3.42 -7.60
CA LEU A 191 -0.02 -2.53 -7.67
C LEU A 191 -1.33 -3.26 -7.37
N PHE A 192 -1.50 -4.47 -7.91
CA PHE A 192 -2.65 -5.32 -7.64
C PHE A 192 -2.78 -5.64 -6.14
N MET A 193 -1.71 -6.15 -5.51
CA MET A 193 -1.71 -6.50 -4.08
C MET A 193 -2.03 -5.30 -3.20
N LEU A 194 -1.44 -4.14 -3.49
CA LEU A 194 -1.70 -2.90 -2.74
C LEU A 194 -3.14 -2.42 -2.90
N SER A 195 -3.61 -2.24 -4.15
CA SER A 195 -4.95 -1.71 -4.43
C SER A 195 -6.05 -2.65 -3.93
N PHE A 196 -5.90 -3.94 -4.21
CA PHE A 196 -6.84 -4.97 -3.79
C PHE A 196 -6.84 -5.13 -2.26
N GLY A 197 -5.65 -5.11 -1.63
CA GLY A 197 -5.48 -5.20 -0.19
C GLY A 197 -6.18 -4.06 0.56
N VAL A 198 -5.96 -2.82 0.13
CA VAL A 198 -6.66 -1.64 0.69
C VAL A 198 -8.17 -1.75 0.53
N THR A 199 -8.64 -2.18 -0.64
CA THR A 199 -10.08 -2.33 -0.93
C THR A 199 -10.73 -3.34 0.01
N ILE A 200 -10.18 -4.55 0.10
CA ILE A 200 -10.75 -5.60 0.96
C ILE A 200 -10.63 -5.24 2.44
N ASN A 201 -9.60 -4.48 2.83
CA ASN A 201 -9.44 -4.02 4.19
C ASN A 201 -10.56 -3.06 4.62
N ILE A 202 -10.92 -2.09 3.76
CA ILE A 202 -11.83 -0.99 4.10
C ILE A 202 -13.30 -1.20 3.72
N VAL A 203 -13.59 -2.02 2.72
CA VAL A 203 -14.97 -2.25 2.25
C VAL A 203 -15.90 -2.81 3.35
N PRO A 204 -15.46 -3.74 4.23
CA PRO A 204 -16.30 -4.23 5.32
C PRO A 204 -16.76 -3.12 6.27
N THR A 205 -15.85 -2.23 6.68
CA THR A 205 -16.20 -1.08 7.53
C THR A 205 -17.09 -0.09 6.80
N PHE A 206 -16.83 0.14 5.51
CA PHE A 206 -17.67 1.02 4.69
C PHE A 206 -19.11 0.50 4.57
N GLN A 207 -19.27 -0.82 4.38
CA GLN A 207 -20.58 -1.47 4.37
C GLN A 207 -21.35 -1.23 5.68
N LYS A 208 -20.66 -1.35 6.83
CA LYS A 208 -21.30 -1.18 8.14
C LYS A 208 -21.74 0.26 8.38
N LEU A 209 -20.91 1.24 8.01
CA LEU A 209 -21.26 2.67 8.09
C LEU A 209 -22.50 3.02 7.25
N ILE A 210 -22.65 2.39 6.06
CA ILE A 210 -23.85 2.59 5.23
C ILE A 210 -25.10 2.05 5.91
N VAL A 211 -25.02 0.85 6.50
CA VAL A 211 -26.17 0.24 7.21
C VAL A 211 -26.57 1.08 8.43
N ASN A 212 -25.61 1.68 9.11
CA ASN A 212 -25.85 2.51 10.28
C ASN A 212 -26.33 3.94 9.93
N PHE A 213 -26.55 4.25 8.66
CA PHE A 213 -27.01 5.57 8.25
C PHE A 213 -28.35 5.93 8.92
N PRO A 214 -28.51 7.15 9.47
CA PRO A 214 -29.60 7.48 10.38
C PRO A 214 -30.97 7.63 9.73
N GLU A 215 -31.02 7.92 8.43
CA GLU A 215 -32.28 7.99 7.67
C GLU A 215 -32.55 6.67 6.94
N GLU A 216 -33.82 6.27 6.91
CA GLU A 216 -34.27 5.20 6.03
C GLU A 216 -34.01 5.60 4.58
N ASN A 217 -33.09 4.88 3.95
CA ASN A 217 -32.81 5.03 2.54
C ASN A 217 -32.78 3.65 1.89
N LYS A 218 -33.23 3.59 0.63
CA LYS A 218 -33.33 2.32 -0.12
C LYS A 218 -31.98 1.59 -0.22
N LEU A 219 -30.88 2.35 -0.21
CA LEU A 219 -29.54 1.81 -0.30
C LEU A 219 -29.15 1.05 0.98
N SER A 220 -29.31 1.66 2.15
CA SER A 220 -29.02 1.10 3.47
C SER A 220 -29.91 -0.10 3.75
N GLU A 221 -31.20 0.00 3.43
CA GLU A 221 -32.13 -1.12 3.53
C GLU A 221 -31.66 -2.29 2.67
N TRP A 222 -31.34 -2.04 1.39
CA TRP A 222 -30.83 -3.07 0.48
C TRP A 222 -29.52 -3.69 0.98
N VAL A 223 -28.55 -2.86 1.40
CA VAL A 223 -27.24 -3.30 1.91
C VAL A 223 -27.39 -4.12 3.20
N SER A 224 -28.35 -3.78 4.06
CA SER A 224 -28.60 -4.51 5.30
C SER A 224 -29.11 -5.93 5.05
N HIS A 225 -29.91 -6.14 3.99
CA HIS A 225 -30.39 -7.45 3.54
C HIS A 225 -29.35 -8.21 2.70
N HIS A 226 -28.50 -7.52 1.95
CA HIS A 226 -27.58 -8.11 0.96
C HIS A 226 -26.10 -7.83 1.26
N LYS A 227 -25.70 -7.93 2.53
CA LYS A 227 -24.36 -7.53 3.02
C LYS A 227 -23.20 -8.05 2.16
N ARG A 228 -23.19 -9.36 1.84
CA ARG A 228 -22.13 -9.99 1.03
C ARG A 228 -22.12 -9.54 -0.43
N LEU A 229 -23.30 -9.34 -1.00
CA LEU A 229 -23.46 -8.91 -2.39
C LEU A 229 -22.94 -7.48 -2.60
N PHE A 230 -23.01 -6.62 -1.58
CA PHE A 230 -22.47 -5.26 -1.62
C PHE A 230 -20.95 -5.20 -1.82
N VAL A 231 -20.20 -6.22 -1.37
CA VAL A 231 -18.73 -6.26 -1.50
C VAL A 231 -18.30 -6.58 -2.95
N LEU A 232 -19.10 -7.35 -3.67
CA LEU A 232 -18.76 -7.89 -4.98
C LEU A 232 -18.48 -6.83 -6.06
N PRO A 233 -19.25 -5.72 -6.18
CA PRO A 233 -18.94 -4.64 -7.11
C PRO A 233 -17.54 -4.03 -6.91
N PHE A 234 -17.10 -3.81 -5.66
CA PHE A 234 -15.77 -3.26 -5.39
C PHE A 234 -14.67 -4.19 -5.88
N ILE A 235 -14.80 -5.48 -5.58
CA ILE A 235 -13.89 -6.52 -6.04
C ILE A 235 -13.87 -6.60 -7.57
N MET A 236 -15.03 -6.53 -8.22
CA MET A 236 -15.13 -6.55 -9.69
C MET A 236 -14.45 -5.35 -10.34
N VAL A 237 -14.64 -4.14 -9.79
CA VAL A 237 -13.96 -2.93 -10.28
C VAL A 237 -12.43 -3.07 -10.16
N GLU A 238 -11.91 -3.67 -9.09
CA GLU A 238 -10.48 -3.97 -8.97
C GLU A 238 -10.00 -4.94 -10.04
N PHE A 239 -10.70 -6.07 -10.24
CA PHE A 239 -10.29 -7.04 -11.25
C PHE A 239 -10.34 -6.45 -12.67
N ILE A 240 -11.38 -5.67 -13.00
CA ILE A 240 -11.52 -5.04 -14.31
C ILE A 240 -10.40 -4.01 -14.54
N THR A 241 -10.15 -3.12 -13.57
CA THR A 241 -9.10 -2.10 -13.70
C THR A 241 -7.71 -2.73 -13.83
N ASN A 242 -7.42 -3.78 -13.06
CA ASN A 242 -6.17 -4.53 -13.18
C ASN A 242 -6.07 -5.32 -14.50
N ALA A 243 -7.15 -5.93 -14.97
CA ALA A 243 -7.18 -6.62 -16.26
C ALA A 243 -6.93 -5.65 -17.43
N ILE A 244 -7.48 -4.43 -17.37
CA ILE A 244 -7.22 -3.39 -18.37
C ILE A 244 -5.73 -2.98 -18.36
N MET A 245 -5.08 -2.94 -17.20
CA MET A 245 -3.64 -2.65 -17.11
C MET A 245 -2.75 -3.76 -17.70
N LEU A 246 -3.27 -4.97 -17.95
CA LEU A 246 -2.51 -6.01 -18.65
C LEU A 246 -2.35 -5.71 -20.15
N ILE A 247 -3.23 -4.89 -20.74
CA ILE A 247 -3.14 -4.49 -22.16
C ILE A 247 -1.88 -3.66 -22.41
N SER A 248 -1.52 -2.82 -21.44
CA SER A 248 -0.36 -1.93 -21.52
C SER A 248 0.49 -2.11 -20.27
N PRO A 249 1.35 -3.16 -20.25
CA PRO A 249 2.07 -3.54 -19.05
C PRO A 249 3.07 -2.46 -18.64
N TYR A 250 3.32 -2.38 -17.33
CA TYR A 250 4.46 -1.63 -16.80
C TYR A 250 5.76 -2.10 -17.45
N SER A 251 6.58 -1.14 -17.88
CA SER A 251 7.95 -1.39 -18.28
C SER A 251 8.88 -1.21 -17.08
N VAL A 252 10.04 -1.86 -17.17
CA VAL A 252 11.09 -1.73 -16.16
C VAL A 252 12.12 -0.77 -16.75
N GLU A 253 12.27 0.38 -16.11
CA GLU A 253 13.37 1.28 -16.42
C GLU A 253 14.55 0.86 -15.55
N SER A 254 15.53 0.20 -16.15
CA SER A 254 16.85 0.04 -15.54
C SER A 254 17.54 1.39 -15.64
N GLY A 255 17.41 2.20 -14.59
CA GLY A 255 18.07 3.49 -14.51
C GLY A 255 19.58 3.28 -14.46
N THR A 256 20.26 3.45 -15.60
CA THR A 256 21.67 3.83 -15.58
C THR A 256 21.72 5.29 -15.16
N PHE A 257 21.64 5.54 -13.85
CA PHE A 257 21.77 6.87 -13.27
C PHE A 257 23.26 7.22 -13.30
N VAL A 258 23.70 7.62 -14.49
CA VAL A 258 25.06 8.06 -14.75
C VAL A 258 25.25 9.41 -14.08
N ASP A 259 25.75 9.38 -12.84
CA ASP A 259 26.27 10.59 -12.21
C ASP A 259 27.79 10.48 -12.07
N ILE A 260 28.49 11.39 -12.74
CA ILE A 260 29.94 11.36 -12.96
C ILE A 260 30.70 11.58 -11.64
N GLU A 261 30.06 12.23 -10.66
CA GLU A 261 30.73 12.66 -9.42
C GLU A 261 30.59 11.66 -8.25
N ASN A 262 29.51 10.86 -8.18
CA ASN A 262 29.18 10.13 -6.94
C ASN A 262 29.13 8.59 -7.05
N SER A 263 29.59 7.97 -8.15
CA SER A 263 29.65 6.50 -8.30
C SER A 263 28.35 5.80 -7.85
N ARG A 264 27.19 6.31 -8.31
CA ARG A 264 25.89 5.77 -7.89
C ARG A 264 25.70 4.35 -8.40
N LYS A 265 25.08 3.54 -7.55
CA LYS A 265 24.72 2.16 -7.84
C LYS A 265 23.48 2.14 -8.75
N ASN A 266 23.58 1.52 -9.92
CA ASN A 266 22.45 1.38 -10.84
C ASN A 266 21.40 0.44 -10.25
N PHE A 267 20.10 0.76 -10.34
CA PHE A 267 19.03 -0.13 -9.90
C PHE A 267 17.80 0.03 -10.80
N SER A 268 16.97 -1.01 -10.85
CA SER A 268 15.76 -1.02 -11.67
C SER A 268 14.56 -0.46 -10.90
N VAL A 269 13.66 0.23 -11.61
CA VAL A 269 12.41 0.74 -11.05
C VAL A 269 11.26 0.47 -12.00
N CYS A 270 10.06 0.32 -11.44
CA CYS A 270 8.84 0.20 -12.25
C CYS A 270 8.47 1.57 -12.82
N TYR A 271 8.31 1.63 -14.14
CA TYR A 271 7.97 2.87 -14.84
C TYR A 271 6.74 2.66 -15.74
N ALA A 272 5.87 3.66 -15.75
CA ALA A 272 4.72 3.70 -16.65
C ALA A 272 5.11 4.52 -17.89
N GLU A 273 5.52 3.82 -18.95
CA GLU A 273 5.91 4.43 -20.22
C GLU A 273 4.72 5.02 -20.98
N ASN A 274 3.63 4.27 -21.04
CA ASN A 274 2.45 4.69 -21.80
C ASN A 274 1.60 5.72 -21.02
N THR A 275 1.18 6.77 -21.72
CA THR A 275 0.24 7.78 -21.19
C THR A 275 -1.06 7.16 -20.71
N PHE A 276 -1.55 6.13 -21.42
CA PHE A 276 -2.71 5.35 -21.02
C PHE A 276 -2.54 4.73 -19.63
N THR A 277 -1.42 4.05 -19.38
CA THR A 277 -1.12 3.44 -18.08
C THR A 277 -1.08 4.50 -16.99
N ARG A 278 -0.45 5.67 -17.22
CA ARG A 278 -0.45 6.78 -16.26
C ARG A 278 -1.85 7.29 -15.93
N ILE A 279 -2.71 7.45 -16.94
CA ILE A 279 -4.10 7.87 -16.75
C ILE A 279 -4.87 6.82 -15.94
N MET A 280 -4.70 5.53 -16.24
CA MET A 280 -5.32 4.44 -15.49
C MET A 280 -4.87 4.43 -14.03
N LEU A 281 -3.59 4.66 -13.74
CA LEU A 281 -3.08 4.77 -12.37
C LEU A 281 -3.67 5.95 -11.63
N ALA A 282 -3.71 7.12 -12.28
CA ALA A 282 -4.34 8.30 -11.71
C ALA A 282 -5.82 8.05 -11.41
N LEU A 283 -6.54 7.34 -12.30
CA LEU A 283 -7.93 6.95 -12.10
C LEU A 283 -8.11 6.00 -10.92
N ILE A 284 -7.24 4.98 -10.77
CA ILE A 284 -7.27 4.05 -9.63
C ILE A 284 -7.07 4.83 -8.32
N ILE A 285 -6.04 5.70 -8.26
CA ILE A 285 -5.75 6.52 -7.08
C ILE A 285 -6.92 7.45 -6.76
N LEU A 286 -7.49 8.12 -7.77
CA LEU A 286 -8.64 9.01 -7.61
C LEU A 286 -9.86 8.25 -7.07
N LEU A 287 -10.14 7.05 -7.58
CA LEU A 287 -11.23 6.21 -7.09
C LEU A 287 -11.06 5.88 -5.60
N LYS A 288 -9.84 5.53 -5.16
CA LYS A 288 -9.56 5.28 -3.74
C LYS A 288 -9.79 6.52 -2.88
N PHE A 289 -9.30 7.66 -3.35
CA PHE A 289 -9.47 8.92 -2.63
C PHE A 289 -10.95 9.30 -2.48
N LEU A 290 -11.77 9.11 -3.52
CA LEU A 290 -13.22 9.33 -3.46
C LEU A 290 -13.91 8.41 -2.45
N VAL A 291 -13.54 7.12 -2.41
CA VAL A 291 -14.09 6.17 -1.42
C VAL A 291 -13.74 6.60 0.00
N LEU A 292 -12.48 7.02 0.25
CA LEU A 292 -12.06 7.52 1.56
C LEU A 292 -12.83 8.79 1.98
N ILE A 293 -13.10 9.71 1.05
CA ILE A 293 -13.92 10.89 1.33
C ILE A 293 -15.34 10.50 1.75
N VAL A 294 -15.97 9.56 1.04
CA VAL A 294 -17.32 9.10 1.40
C VAL A 294 -17.32 8.47 2.79
N ILE A 295 -16.30 7.68 3.12
CA ILE A 295 -16.14 7.10 4.46
C ILE A 295 -16.00 8.20 5.52
N CYS A 296 -15.19 9.23 5.29
CA CYS A 296 -15.08 10.38 6.20
C CYS A 296 -16.43 11.06 6.47
N ILE A 297 -17.26 11.22 5.44
CA ILE A 297 -18.61 11.79 5.58
C ILE A 297 -19.50 10.89 6.44
N LEU A 298 -19.45 9.57 6.22
CA LEU A 298 -20.25 8.63 7.01
C LEU A 298 -19.78 8.56 8.47
N ILE A 299 -18.47 8.58 8.72
CA ILE A 299 -17.87 8.69 10.07
C ILE A 299 -18.37 9.96 10.76
N PHE A 300 -18.39 11.08 10.05
CA PHE A 300 -18.89 12.34 10.59
C PHE A 300 -20.37 12.23 11.01
N VAL A 301 -21.19 11.56 10.20
CA VAL A 301 -22.62 11.33 10.48
C VAL A 301 -22.83 10.44 11.72
N GLU A 302 -21.99 9.43 11.92
CA GLU A 302 -22.13 8.45 13.01
C GLU A 302 -21.38 8.85 14.31
N TRP A 303 -20.71 9.99 14.31
CA TRP A 303 -19.72 10.38 15.33
C TRP A 303 -20.14 10.25 16.80
N ASN A 304 -21.40 10.58 17.13
CA ASN A 304 -21.88 10.65 18.51
C ASN A 304 -22.79 9.48 18.93
N VAL A 305 -22.94 8.45 18.09
CA VAL A 305 -23.79 7.29 18.39
C VAL A 305 -23.13 6.43 19.49
N LYS A 306 -23.80 6.28 20.64
CA LYS A 306 -23.21 5.62 21.83
C LYS A 306 -22.80 4.17 21.60
N GLU A 307 -23.51 3.44 20.74
CA GLU A 307 -23.26 2.02 20.44
C GLU A 307 -21.96 1.80 19.66
N THR A 308 -21.62 2.72 18.74
CA THR A 308 -20.47 2.59 17.82
C THR A 308 -19.37 3.62 18.07
N LEU A 309 -19.48 4.42 19.13
CA LEU A 309 -18.58 5.53 19.47
C LEU A 309 -17.09 5.17 19.38
N TYR A 310 -16.67 4.08 20.04
CA TYR A 310 -15.26 3.66 20.03
C TYR A 310 -14.83 3.20 18.65
N ASP A 311 -15.68 2.47 17.95
CA ASP A 311 -15.41 1.89 16.64
C ASP A 311 -15.22 2.99 15.60
N VAL A 312 -16.10 4.00 15.59
CA VAL A 312 -16.02 5.17 14.72
C VAL A 312 -14.75 5.98 15.01
N ARG A 313 -14.37 6.16 16.27
CA ARG A 313 -13.15 6.90 16.65
C ARG A 313 -11.87 6.20 16.19
N PHE A 314 -11.75 4.89 16.41
CA PHE A 314 -10.59 4.15 15.94
C PHE A 314 -10.54 4.05 14.41
N LEU A 315 -11.70 3.89 13.76
CA LEU A 315 -11.82 3.94 12.30
C LEU A 315 -11.38 5.31 11.76
N THR A 316 -11.68 6.41 12.46
CA THR A 316 -11.23 7.75 12.08
C THR A 316 -9.70 7.85 12.06
N VAL A 317 -9.04 7.33 13.11
CA VAL A 317 -7.56 7.31 13.17
C VAL A 317 -6.99 6.48 12.02
N CYS A 318 -7.58 5.31 11.75
CA CYS A 318 -7.21 4.45 10.62
C CYS A 318 -7.27 5.21 9.28
N ILE A 319 -8.40 5.86 8.99
CA ILE A 319 -8.61 6.61 7.75
C ILE A 319 -7.64 7.79 7.61
N TYR A 320 -7.34 8.50 8.70
CA TYR A 320 -6.38 9.60 8.65
C TYR A 320 -4.96 9.11 8.35
N VAL A 321 -4.55 7.97 8.92
CA VAL A 321 -3.25 7.37 8.58
C VAL A 321 -3.25 6.94 7.12
N ASP A 322 -4.31 6.30 6.63
CA ASP A 322 -4.42 5.87 5.22
C ASP A 322 -4.33 7.05 4.24
N ILE A 323 -5.04 8.15 4.51
CA ILE A 323 -4.98 9.37 3.70
C ILE A 323 -3.57 9.96 3.70
N LEU A 324 -2.93 10.06 4.88
CA LEU A 324 -1.57 10.58 5.00
C LEU A 324 -0.56 9.72 4.22
N MET A 325 -0.64 8.40 4.37
CA MET A 325 0.26 7.46 3.70
C MET A 325 0.03 7.45 2.18
N LEU A 326 -1.22 7.60 1.72
CA LEU A 326 -1.53 7.76 0.30
C LEU A 326 -0.92 9.04 -0.28
N ILE A 327 -1.00 10.17 0.44
CA ILE A 327 -0.38 11.43 0.02
C ILE A 327 1.15 11.28 -0.06
N ILE A 328 1.78 10.69 0.96
CA ILE A 328 3.22 10.43 0.98
C ILE A 328 3.62 9.55 -0.20
N TYR A 329 2.88 8.46 -0.45
CA TYR A 329 3.11 7.57 -1.59
C TYR A 329 3.04 8.30 -2.95
N ILE A 330 2.05 9.19 -3.14
CA ILE A 330 1.95 10.01 -4.35
C ILE A 330 3.15 10.94 -4.48
N ILE A 331 3.57 11.62 -3.40
CA ILE A 331 4.74 12.50 -3.41
C ILE A 331 5.98 11.74 -3.86
N ILE A 332 6.23 10.55 -3.29
CA ILE A 332 7.38 9.71 -3.65
C ILE A 332 7.33 9.29 -5.12
N SER A 333 6.14 8.93 -5.61
CA SER A 333 5.94 8.52 -7.00
C SER A 333 6.11 9.68 -8.00
N VAL A 334 5.76 10.91 -7.61
CA VAL A 334 5.83 12.09 -8.49
C VAL A 334 7.19 12.79 -8.42
N ALA A 335 7.82 12.84 -7.25
CA ALA A 335 9.06 13.57 -7.01
C ALA A 335 10.30 12.91 -7.64
N GLU A 336 10.15 11.83 -8.41
CA GLU A 336 11.24 11.08 -9.04
C GLU A 336 12.40 10.80 -8.07
N LEU A 337 12.08 10.46 -6.81
CA LEU A 337 13.08 10.17 -5.77
C LEU A 337 14.00 9.01 -6.14
N ASN A 338 13.56 8.13 -7.05
CA ASN A 338 14.39 7.11 -7.67
C ASN A 338 15.65 7.67 -8.35
N LYS A 339 15.62 8.92 -8.84
CA LYS A 339 16.77 9.56 -9.48
C LYS A 339 17.79 10.10 -8.49
N SER A 340 17.36 10.47 -7.27
CA SER A 340 18.19 11.18 -6.29
C SER A 340 18.62 10.35 -5.08
N THR A 341 18.05 9.16 -4.88
CA THR A 341 18.28 8.33 -3.68
C THR A 341 18.92 6.98 -3.99
N GLU A 342 19.63 6.42 -3.01
CA GLU A 342 20.15 5.06 -3.09
C GLU A 342 19.02 4.01 -3.08
N TYR A 343 19.21 2.91 -3.81
CA TYR A 343 18.22 1.83 -3.93
C TYR A 343 17.76 1.26 -2.58
N THR A 344 18.65 1.20 -1.59
CA THR A 344 18.33 0.75 -0.23
C THR A 344 17.34 1.69 0.46
N VAL A 345 17.53 3.00 0.34
CA VAL A 345 16.65 4.01 0.93
C VAL A 345 15.29 3.98 0.24
N TYR A 346 15.29 3.88 -1.09
CA TYR A 346 14.06 3.74 -1.88
C TYR A 346 13.22 2.53 -1.42
N PHE A 347 13.86 1.37 -1.27
CA PHE A 347 13.21 0.15 -0.77
C PHE A 347 12.66 0.30 0.66
N ILE A 348 13.46 0.86 1.59
CA ILE A 348 13.02 1.07 2.99
C ILE A 348 11.80 1.99 3.03
N LEU A 349 11.82 3.07 2.26
CA LEU A 349 10.77 4.06 2.26
C LEU A 349 9.46 3.49 1.69
N HIS A 350 9.49 2.77 0.57
CA HIS A 350 8.31 2.05 0.07
C HIS A 350 7.79 0.99 1.06
N SER A 351 8.71 0.18 1.59
CA SER A 351 8.37 -0.86 2.57
C SER A 351 7.74 -0.31 3.84
N SER A 352 8.22 0.84 4.31
CA SER A 352 7.72 1.48 5.53
C SER A 352 6.26 1.93 5.37
N ILE A 353 5.89 2.44 4.19
CA ILE A 353 4.51 2.84 3.90
C ILE A 353 3.58 1.64 3.99
N TYR A 354 3.92 0.54 3.34
CA TYR A 354 3.11 -0.68 3.33
C TYR A 354 2.97 -1.28 4.74
N LEU A 355 4.06 -1.31 5.50
CA LEU A 355 4.04 -1.77 6.90
C LEU A 355 3.19 -0.89 7.79
N VAL A 356 3.34 0.44 7.70
CA VAL A 356 2.57 1.38 8.53
C VAL A 356 1.08 1.22 8.25
N VAL A 357 0.66 1.26 6.98
CA VAL A 357 -0.75 1.08 6.57
C VAL A 357 -1.30 -0.26 7.06
N GLY A 358 -0.61 -1.37 6.79
CA GLY A 358 -1.08 -2.69 7.20
C GLY A 358 -1.19 -2.86 8.72
N ILE A 359 -0.20 -2.38 9.47
CA ILE A 359 -0.17 -2.48 10.94
C ILE A 359 -1.22 -1.56 11.57
N THR A 360 -1.34 -0.31 11.11
CA THR A 360 -2.33 0.63 11.67
C THR A 360 -3.74 0.14 11.43
N ASN A 361 -4.01 -0.39 10.23
CA ASN A 361 -5.34 -0.88 9.89
C ASN A 361 -5.66 -2.14 10.70
N TYR A 362 -4.69 -3.03 10.92
CA TYR A 362 -4.86 -4.15 11.83
C TYR A 362 -5.16 -3.67 13.27
N ILE A 363 -4.32 -2.81 13.84
CA ILE A 363 -4.44 -2.36 15.24
C ILE A 363 -5.77 -1.64 15.47
N PHE A 364 -6.11 -0.68 14.61
CA PHE A 364 -7.27 0.19 14.82
C PHE A 364 -8.60 -0.42 14.36
N LEU A 365 -8.62 -1.40 13.44
CA LEU A 365 -9.88 -2.06 13.07
C LEU A 365 -10.16 -3.29 13.93
N TYR A 366 -9.13 -4.09 14.24
CA TYR A 366 -9.29 -5.40 14.88
C TYR A 366 -8.52 -5.53 16.21
N GLY A 367 -7.25 -5.14 16.25
CA GLY A 367 -6.35 -5.39 17.38
C GLY A 367 -6.80 -4.77 18.70
N TYR A 368 -7.34 -3.55 18.69
CA TYR A 368 -7.82 -2.88 19.90
C TYR A 368 -8.97 -3.66 20.58
N ARG A 369 -9.79 -4.40 19.82
CA ARG A 369 -10.92 -5.18 20.36
C ARG A 369 -10.41 -6.34 21.22
N ILE A 370 -9.32 -6.98 20.79
CA ILE A 370 -8.64 -8.02 21.58
C ILE A 370 -8.15 -7.41 22.89
N ILE A 371 -7.44 -6.27 22.82
CA ILE A 371 -6.92 -5.58 24.00
C ILE A 371 -8.06 -5.18 24.95
N GLN A 372 -9.14 -4.63 24.41
CA GLN A 372 -10.31 -4.22 25.18
C GLN A 372 -10.95 -5.40 25.93
N GLY A 373 -11.11 -6.55 25.29
CA GLY A 373 -11.69 -7.73 25.93
C GLY A 373 -10.81 -8.35 27.03
N PHE A 374 -9.48 -8.22 26.92
CA PHE A 374 -8.56 -8.62 27.99
C PHE A 374 -8.56 -7.64 29.17
N MET A 375 -8.55 -6.33 28.90
CA MET A 375 -8.52 -5.27 29.91
C MET A 375 -9.82 -5.18 30.71
N MET A 376 -10.97 -5.36 30.06
CA MET A 376 -12.28 -5.32 30.73
C MET A 376 -12.60 -6.67 31.40
N LYS A 377 -11.80 -7.04 32.41
CA LYS A 377 -11.90 -8.31 33.14
C LYS A 377 -13.16 -8.43 34.02
N ASN A 378 -13.86 -7.33 34.31
CA ASN A 378 -14.96 -7.28 35.29
C ASN A 378 -16.38 -7.11 34.71
N ARG A 379 -16.54 -6.88 33.39
CA ARG A 379 -17.89 -6.64 32.82
C ARG A 379 -18.76 -7.89 32.62
N LYS A 380 -18.18 -9.10 32.61
CA LYS A 380 -18.99 -10.34 32.58
C LYS A 380 -19.93 -10.41 33.79
N LEU A 381 -19.49 -9.90 34.95
CA LEU A 381 -20.31 -9.81 36.16
C LEU A 381 -21.44 -8.76 36.02
N GLU A 382 -21.17 -7.62 35.37
CA GLU A 382 -22.19 -6.58 35.12
C GLU A 382 -23.19 -6.98 34.04
N PHE A 383 -22.76 -7.68 32.99
CA PHE A 383 -23.63 -8.18 31.94
C PHE A 383 -24.55 -9.31 32.45
N ILE A 384 -24.00 -10.24 33.24
CA ILE A 384 -24.80 -11.28 33.93
C ILE A 384 -25.77 -10.61 34.90
N LYS A 385 -25.33 -9.63 35.72
CA LYS A 385 -26.24 -8.87 36.60
C LYS A 385 -27.35 -8.15 35.84
N ASN A 386 -27.06 -7.51 34.69
CA ASN A 386 -28.07 -6.81 33.91
C ASN A 386 -29.06 -7.75 33.21
N ILE A 387 -28.63 -8.97 32.85
CA ILE A 387 -29.53 -10.00 32.32
C ILE A 387 -30.41 -10.52 33.46
N ASP A 388 -29.83 -10.90 34.59
CA ASP A 388 -30.58 -11.37 35.76
C ASP A 388 -31.59 -10.33 36.24
N GLN A 389 -31.21 -9.05 36.25
CA GLN A 389 -32.10 -7.96 36.64
C GLN A 389 -33.26 -7.77 35.65
N LYS A 390 -33.01 -7.86 34.34
CA LYS A 390 -34.08 -7.81 33.32
C LYS A 390 -35.01 -9.03 33.35
N PHE A 391 -34.50 -10.20 33.74
CA PHE A 391 -35.32 -11.40 33.94
C PHE A 391 -36.18 -11.27 35.21
N ILE A 392 -35.60 -10.79 36.32
CA ILE A 392 -36.31 -10.56 37.60
C ILE A 392 -37.39 -9.48 37.44
N ASP A 393 -37.11 -8.38 36.73
CA ASP A 393 -38.08 -7.31 36.49
C ASP A 393 -39.25 -7.79 35.60
N ASN A 394 -39.00 -8.67 34.62
CA ASN A 394 -40.05 -9.27 33.79
C ASN A 394 -40.88 -10.33 34.53
N GLU A 395 -40.28 -11.08 35.47
CA GLU A 395 -41.00 -12.09 36.25
C GLU A 395 -41.93 -11.45 37.31
N SER A 396 -41.56 -10.27 37.82
CA SER A 396 -42.37 -9.48 38.76
C SER A 396 -43.72 -9.01 38.19
N CYS A 397 -43.86 -8.99 36.86
CA CYS A 397 -45.13 -8.68 36.17
C CYS A 397 -45.98 -9.92 35.84
N ILE A 398 -45.46 -11.15 36.02
CA ILE A 398 -46.16 -12.38 35.63
C ILE A 398 -46.73 -13.15 36.85
N SER A 399 -46.27 -12.85 38.06
CA SER A 399 -46.68 -13.60 39.28
C SER A 399 -47.91 -13.05 40.04
N THR A 400 -48.75 -12.20 39.45
CA THR A 400 -49.95 -11.66 40.14
C THR A 400 -51.30 -12.10 39.55
N THR A 401 -51.33 -13.15 38.73
CA THR A 401 -52.60 -13.63 38.13
C THR A 401 -53.06 -14.99 38.64
N THR A 402 -52.74 -15.35 39.90
CA THR A 402 -53.42 -16.49 40.55
C THR A 402 -53.33 -16.40 42.07
N ARG A 403 -54.22 -15.61 42.70
CA ARG A 403 -54.89 -15.90 44.00
C ARG A 403 -55.73 -14.69 44.47
N ALA A 404 -56.97 -15.00 44.86
CA ALA A 404 -57.97 -14.17 45.60
C ALA A 404 -58.53 -12.96 44.82
N PHE A 405 -59.75 -12.99 44.28
CA PHE A 405 -61.05 -12.87 44.98
C PHE A 405 -61.07 -11.79 46.08
N ASP A 406 -61.91 -10.77 45.83
CA ASP A 406 -62.37 -9.68 46.70
C ASP A 406 -61.33 -8.72 47.30
N GLN A 407 -61.19 -7.54 46.69
CA GLN A 407 -61.67 -6.28 47.28
C GLN A 407 -61.39 -5.09 46.35
N SER A 408 -62.45 -4.33 46.08
CA SER A 408 -62.44 -3.03 45.42
C SER A 408 -61.69 -1.99 46.25
N ILE A 409 -60.62 -1.42 45.70
CA ILE A 409 -60.09 -0.13 46.17
C ILE A 409 -60.02 0.82 44.99
N ASP A 410 -60.90 1.80 45.06
CA ASP A 410 -61.01 2.99 44.22
C ASP A 410 -59.86 3.95 44.56
N CYS A 411 -59.09 4.38 43.55
CA CYS A 411 -58.17 5.50 43.66
C CYS A 411 -58.37 6.43 42.48
N LYS A 412 -59.30 7.37 42.65
CA LYS A 412 -59.32 8.66 41.98
C LYS A 412 -58.84 9.77 42.93
N THR A 413 -58.46 10.89 42.31
CA THR A 413 -58.08 12.22 42.85
C THR A 413 -56.56 12.38 43.06
N THR A 414 -55.84 13.40 42.58
CA THR A 414 -56.11 14.65 41.81
C THR A 414 -54.74 15.18 41.32
N PRO A 415 -54.62 15.93 40.21
CA PRO A 415 -53.40 16.65 39.85
C PRO A 415 -53.34 18.01 40.56
N THR A 416 -52.23 18.30 41.24
CA THR A 416 -51.99 19.58 41.90
C THR A 416 -51.41 20.57 40.88
N ASN A 417 -52.19 21.62 40.58
CA ASN A 417 -51.73 22.84 39.95
C ASN A 417 -50.95 23.69 40.96
N SER A 418 -49.75 24.13 40.60
CA SER A 418 -49.13 25.33 41.17
C SER A 418 -48.74 26.26 40.03
N ASN A 419 -49.50 27.36 39.94
CA ASN A 419 -49.16 28.56 39.18
C ASN A 419 -47.91 29.21 39.79
N GLU A 420 -46.89 29.47 38.98
CA GLU A 420 -45.99 30.60 39.21
C GLU A 420 -45.83 31.43 37.93
N ASN A 421 -45.86 32.74 38.15
CA ASN A 421 -45.99 33.81 37.19
C ASN A 421 -44.74 34.01 36.33
N GLY A 422 -44.98 34.22 35.04
CA GLY A 422 -44.52 35.43 34.34
C GLY A 422 -43.02 35.65 34.18
N GLN A 423 -42.45 35.08 33.11
CA GLN A 423 -41.54 35.83 32.25
C GLN A 423 -41.83 35.48 30.78
N THR A 424 -42.39 36.47 30.10
CA THR A 424 -42.57 36.56 28.65
C THR A 424 -41.21 36.50 27.96
N ILE A 425 -40.78 35.30 27.57
CA ILE A 425 -39.80 35.16 26.51
C ILE A 425 -40.57 35.20 25.20
N ALA A 426 -40.37 36.29 24.47
CA ALA A 426 -40.92 36.52 23.16
C ALA A 426 -40.76 35.27 22.28
N ASN A 427 -41.90 34.74 21.84
CA ASN A 427 -41.98 33.88 20.67
C ASN A 427 -41.50 34.68 19.47
N THR A 428 -40.19 34.71 19.28
CA THR A 428 -39.60 35.02 17.99
C THR A 428 -39.81 33.75 17.18
N SER A 429 -41.01 33.61 16.62
CA SER A 429 -41.24 32.81 15.43
C SER A 429 -40.40 33.43 14.32
N SER A 430 -39.10 33.20 14.35
CA SER A 430 -38.29 33.26 13.16
C SER A 430 -38.83 32.13 12.29
N ASN A 431 -39.68 32.52 11.33
CA ASN A 431 -39.78 31.86 10.04
C ASN A 431 -38.34 31.68 9.53
N ILE A 432 -37.67 30.62 9.97
CA ILE A 432 -36.48 30.13 9.31
C ILE A 432 -37.04 29.54 8.03
N GLY A 433 -36.92 30.34 6.98
CA GLY A 433 -37.26 29.98 5.63
C GLY A 433 -36.78 28.57 5.31
N SER A 434 -37.62 27.91 4.53
CA SER A 434 -37.61 26.53 4.06
C SER A 434 -36.38 26.15 3.23
N ASP A 435 -35.18 26.48 3.69
CA ASP A 435 -33.93 25.91 3.19
C ASP A 435 -33.43 24.88 4.20
N SER A 436 -34.02 23.68 4.09
CA SER A 436 -33.49 22.46 4.67
C SER A 436 -32.24 22.04 3.90
N GLY A 437 -31.18 22.85 3.98
CA GLY A 437 -29.91 22.53 3.34
C GLY A 437 -29.37 21.21 3.87
N VAL A 438 -28.86 20.35 2.98
CA VAL A 438 -28.26 19.04 3.28
C VAL A 438 -27.27 19.12 4.45
N ILE A 439 -26.54 20.24 4.56
CA ILE A 439 -25.58 20.51 5.65
C ILE A 439 -26.27 20.56 7.03
N LYS A 440 -27.43 21.21 7.17
CA LYS A 440 -28.16 21.26 8.46
C LYS A 440 -28.59 19.86 8.90
N ARG A 441 -28.99 19.02 7.94
CA ARG A 441 -29.34 17.62 8.21
C ARG A 441 -28.12 16.82 8.66
N LEU A 442 -27.00 16.92 7.96
CA LEU A 442 -25.75 16.25 8.35
C LEU A 442 -25.29 16.65 9.76
N ILE A 443 -25.36 17.93 10.11
CA ILE A 443 -25.05 18.43 11.46
C ILE A 443 -26.01 17.83 12.50
N SER A 444 -27.31 17.73 12.18
CA SER A 444 -28.28 17.13 13.10
C SER A 444 -27.99 15.65 13.38
N TYR A 445 -27.48 14.89 12.40
CA TYR A 445 -27.08 13.50 12.62
C TYR A 445 -25.83 13.39 13.46
N HIS A 446 -24.84 14.25 13.22
CA HIS A 446 -23.57 14.25 13.94
C HIS A 446 -23.76 14.32 15.46
N TYR A 447 -24.75 15.09 15.94
CA TYR A 447 -25.04 15.24 17.36
C TYR A 447 -26.01 14.19 17.94
N ARG A 448 -26.52 13.25 17.13
CA ARG A 448 -27.48 12.23 17.58
C ARG A 448 -26.81 11.19 18.49
N GLU A 449 -27.37 10.97 19.69
CA GLU A 449 -26.81 10.05 20.68
C GLU A 449 -27.30 8.60 20.59
N SER A 450 -28.50 8.36 20.03
CA SER A 450 -29.13 7.04 19.99
C SER A 450 -29.78 6.73 18.65
N ASN A 451 -29.84 5.45 18.31
CA ASN A 451 -30.49 4.96 17.09
C ASN A 451 -32.02 4.84 17.22
N SER A 452 -32.60 5.15 18.38
CA SER A 452 -33.90 4.66 18.84
C SER A 452 -35.09 5.57 18.59
N VAL A 453 -35.12 6.40 17.54
CA VAL A 453 -36.33 7.21 17.24
C VAL A 453 -37.40 6.43 16.48
N PHE A 454 -37.12 5.20 16.01
CA PHE A 454 -38.02 4.50 15.07
C PHE A 454 -38.80 3.29 15.62
N SER A 455 -38.63 2.90 16.89
CA SER A 455 -39.43 1.80 17.47
C SER A 455 -40.76 2.25 18.06
N GLU A 456 -40.99 3.54 18.33
CA GLU A 456 -42.26 4.01 18.94
C GLU A 456 -43.37 4.33 17.93
N SER A 457 -43.07 4.52 16.63
CA SER A 457 -44.12 4.85 15.64
C SER A 457 -44.84 3.63 15.06
N LYS A 458 -44.23 2.43 15.10
CA LYS A 458 -44.84 1.19 14.58
C LYS A 458 -45.88 0.54 15.49
N ASN A 459 -45.86 0.83 16.79
CA ASN A 459 -46.86 0.29 17.74
C ASN A 459 -48.18 1.08 17.77
N ASN A 460 -48.22 2.32 17.26
CA ASN A 460 -49.45 3.11 17.22
C ASN A 460 -50.21 3.00 15.88
N SER A 461 -49.61 2.42 14.83
CA SER A 461 -50.27 2.26 13.51
C SER A 461 -50.92 0.89 13.28
N SER A 462 -50.73 -0.09 14.17
CA SER A 462 -51.29 -1.45 14.05
C SER A 462 -52.60 -1.68 14.83
N LEU A 463 -53.08 -0.69 15.60
CA LEU A 463 -54.33 -0.77 16.37
C LEU A 463 -55.55 -0.09 15.72
N MET A 464 -55.42 0.43 14.49
CA MET A 464 -56.53 1.02 13.74
C MET A 464 -56.60 0.41 12.34
N LYS A 465 -57.05 -0.84 12.25
CA LYS A 465 -57.63 -1.45 11.02
C LYS A 465 -58.22 -2.82 11.35
N THR A 466 -59.41 -2.80 11.92
CA THR A 466 -60.39 -3.90 11.86
C THR A 466 -61.73 -3.28 12.20
N ASP A 467 -62.40 -2.76 11.17
CA ASP A 467 -63.86 -2.57 11.10
C ASP A 467 -64.21 -2.01 9.70
N LYS A 468 -64.39 -2.94 8.75
CA LYS A 468 -65.40 -2.98 7.67
C LYS A 468 -65.05 -4.01 6.62
#